data_AF-A0AAW6KGN9-F1
#
_entry.id   AF-A0AAW6KGN9-F1
#
_cell.length_a   1.000
_cell.length_b   1.000
_cell.length_c   1.000
_cell.angle_alpha   90.00
_cell.angle_beta   90.00
_cell.angle_gamma   90.00
#
_symmetry.space_group_name_H-M   'P 1'
#
loop_
_entity.id
_entity.type
_entity.pdbx_description
1 polymer ?
#
loop_
_entity_poly.entity_id
_entity_poly.type
_entity_poly.pdbx_seq_one_letter_code
_entity_poly.pdbx_strand_id
1 'polypeptide(L)'
;MKAAYIHIPFCEHICHYCDFNKFFIQSQPVDEYLRSLEKEMANSMEAAGHPELKTIFIGGGTPTSLSAAQLERLLDSIHRVLKPSESLAEFAVEANPDDLSAEKLDVLKAAGVDRLSFGVQTFEDELLKKIGRVHEQKDVLVSFERARNAGFDNISLDLMFGLPGQTIGHFASSLDT
;
A
#
# COMPACT_ATOMS: atom_id res chain seq x y z
N MET A 1 -4.02 -22.03 -5.97
CA MET A 1 -3.85 -20.64 -5.48
C MET A 1 -5.10 -19.86 -5.85
N LYS A 2 -5.71 -19.09 -4.95
CA LYS A 2 -6.89 -18.25 -5.25
C LYS A 2 -6.66 -16.76 -4.98
N ALA A 3 -5.54 -16.44 -4.35
CA ALA A 3 -5.14 -15.09 -4.01
C ALA A 3 -3.65 -14.95 -4.27
N ALA A 4 -3.23 -13.75 -4.68
CA ALA A 4 -1.83 -13.37 -4.77
C ALA A 4 -1.54 -12.27 -3.75
N TYR A 5 -0.49 -12.47 -2.96
CA TYR A 5 0.10 -11.42 -2.14
C TYR A 5 1.44 -11.03 -2.74
N ILE A 6 1.64 -9.74 -2.96
CA ILE A 6 2.87 -9.20 -3.52
C ILE A 6 3.49 -8.28 -2.48
N HIS A 7 4.68 -8.64 -2.04
CA HIS A 7 5.40 -7.88 -1.03
C HIS A 7 6.26 -6.81 -1.70
N ILE A 8 6.18 -5.56 -1.25
CA ILE A 8 7.09 -4.47 -1.62
C ILE A 8 7.81 -4.04 -0.35
N PRO A 9 9.08 -4.42 -0.14
CA PRO A 9 9.74 -4.28 1.16
C PRO A 9 10.39 -2.91 1.34
N PHE A 10 9.89 -1.86 0.69
CA PHE A 10 10.52 -0.54 0.69
C PHE A 10 9.66 0.49 1.41
N CYS A 11 10.29 1.37 2.18
CA CYS A 11 9.66 2.52 2.82
C CYS A 11 10.53 3.77 2.61
N GLU A 12 9.90 4.94 2.48
CA GLU A 12 10.63 6.22 2.57
C GLU A 12 11.11 6.48 4.00
N HIS A 13 10.29 6.10 4.99
CA HIS A 13 10.57 6.23 6.42
C HIS A 13 10.25 4.95 7.19
N ILE A 14 11.10 4.55 8.14
CA ILE A 14 10.83 3.40 9.02
C ILE A 14 10.26 3.89 10.35
N CYS A 15 9.01 3.51 10.60
CA CYS A 15 8.31 3.81 11.86
C CYS A 15 8.89 2.99 13.02
N HIS A 16 8.91 3.55 14.22
CA HIS A 16 9.55 2.95 15.40
C HIS A 16 8.86 1.67 15.89
N TYR A 17 7.56 1.52 15.58
CA TYR A 17 6.77 0.35 15.95
C TYR A 17 6.81 -0.77 14.90
N CYS A 18 7.31 -0.49 13.69
CA CYS A 18 7.09 -1.37 12.55
C CYS A 18 8.02 -2.58 12.61
N ASP A 19 7.44 -3.78 12.69
CA ASP A 19 8.17 -5.07 12.68
C ASP A 19 7.96 -5.87 11.38
N PHE A 20 7.36 -5.26 10.36
CA PHE A 20 7.25 -5.88 9.04
C PHE A 20 8.64 -6.13 8.41
N ASN A 21 8.70 -6.94 7.34
CA ASN A 21 9.90 -7.00 6.52
C ASN A 21 9.95 -5.76 5.63
N LYS A 22 10.95 -4.88 5.85
CA LYS A 22 11.08 -3.60 5.16
C LYS A 22 12.51 -3.05 5.23
N PHE A 23 12.83 -2.23 4.26
CA PHE A 23 14.10 -1.54 4.07
C PHE A 23 13.82 -0.09 3.69
N PHE A 24 14.70 0.82 4.12
CA PHE A 24 14.71 2.18 3.58
C PHE A 24 14.97 2.12 2.08
N ILE A 25 14.10 2.74 1.27
CA ILE A 25 14.17 2.66 -0.20
C ILE A 25 15.44 3.29 -0.77
N GLN A 26 16.02 4.27 -0.06
CA GLN A 26 17.22 4.95 -0.50
C GLN A 26 18.36 3.96 -0.70
N SER A 27 18.98 4.03 -1.89
CA SER A 27 20.09 3.15 -2.30
C SER A 27 19.73 1.66 -2.43
N GLN A 28 18.44 1.32 -2.51
CA GLN A 28 18.01 -0.05 -2.79
C GLN A 28 17.95 -0.34 -4.29
N PRO A 29 18.20 -1.59 -4.72
CA PRO A 29 18.12 -1.98 -6.12
C PRO A 29 16.66 -2.23 -6.56
N VAL A 30 15.79 -1.21 -6.41
CA VAL A 30 14.34 -1.32 -6.62
C VAL A 30 13.99 -1.92 -7.99
N ASP A 31 14.63 -1.46 -9.06
CA ASP A 31 14.35 -1.99 -10.40
C ASP A 31 14.82 -3.44 -10.62
N GLU A 32 15.85 -3.88 -9.89
CA GLU A 32 16.28 -5.28 -9.90
C GLU A 32 15.34 -6.15 -9.10
N TYR A 33 14.85 -5.63 -7.97
CA TYR A 33 13.79 -6.27 -7.20
C TYR A 33 12.55 -6.49 -8.05
N LEU A 34 12.03 -5.46 -8.75
CA LEU A 34 10.87 -5.59 -9.62
C LEU A 34 11.08 -6.58 -10.78
N ARG A 35 12.29 -6.63 -11.37
CA ARG A 35 12.65 -7.65 -12.39
C ARG A 35 12.62 -9.06 -11.82
N SER A 36 13.11 -9.23 -10.61
CA SER A 36 13.17 -10.53 -9.94
C SER A 36 11.78 -10.99 -9.53
N LEU A 37 10.96 -10.05 -9.03
CA LEU A 37 9.57 -10.27 -8.66
C LEU A 37 8.72 -10.71 -9.86
N GLU A 38 8.90 -10.11 -11.04
CA GLU A 38 8.21 -10.56 -12.26
C GLU A 38 8.53 -12.03 -12.59
N LYS A 39 9.81 -12.42 -12.50
CA LYS A 39 10.23 -13.81 -12.74
C LYS A 39 9.66 -14.75 -11.69
N GLU A 40 9.64 -14.32 -10.42
CA GLU A 40 9.05 -15.08 -9.32
C GLU A 40 7.55 -15.29 -9.51
N MET A 41 6.80 -14.25 -9.90
CA MET A 41 5.37 -14.36 -10.24
C MET A 41 5.16 -15.37 -11.37
N ALA A 42 5.98 -15.33 -12.43
CA ALA A 42 5.85 -16.23 -13.57
C ALA A 42 6.12 -17.69 -13.18
N ASN A 43 7.19 -17.94 -12.43
CA ASN A 43 7.51 -19.27 -11.92
C ASN A 43 6.42 -19.78 -10.96
N SER A 44 5.87 -18.92 -10.11
CA SER A 44 4.81 -19.27 -9.17
C SER A 44 3.50 -19.62 -9.90
N MET A 45 3.13 -18.87 -10.94
CA MET A 45 1.96 -19.16 -11.76
C MET A 45 2.11 -20.47 -12.53
N GLU A 46 3.28 -20.73 -13.11
CA GLU A 46 3.57 -21.99 -13.80
C GLU A 46 3.48 -23.18 -12.83
N ALA A 47 4.14 -23.09 -11.67
CA ALA A 47 4.09 -24.14 -10.65
C ALA A 47 2.67 -24.38 -10.11
N ALA A 48 1.83 -23.35 -10.08
CA ALA A 48 0.44 -23.43 -9.64
C ALA A 48 -0.55 -23.86 -10.75
N GLY A 49 -0.09 -24.00 -12.00
CA GLY A 49 -0.93 -24.37 -13.14
C GLY A 49 -1.87 -23.24 -13.62
N HIS A 50 -1.43 -21.98 -13.53
CA HIS A 50 -2.15 -20.78 -13.95
C HIS A 50 -3.59 -20.69 -13.43
N PRO A 51 -3.80 -20.76 -12.11
CA PRO A 51 -5.14 -20.70 -11.55
C PRO A 51 -5.73 -19.30 -11.72
N GLU A 52 -7.05 -19.24 -11.86
CA GLU A 52 -7.77 -17.97 -11.85
C GLU A 52 -7.75 -17.36 -10.43
N LEU A 53 -7.14 -16.19 -10.30
CA LEU A 53 -7.07 -15.45 -9.04
C LEU A 53 -8.39 -14.74 -8.75
N LYS A 54 -8.77 -14.72 -7.47
CA LYS A 54 -9.95 -13.99 -6.97
C LYS A 54 -9.58 -12.71 -6.25
N THR A 55 -8.40 -12.62 -5.65
CA THR A 55 -7.92 -11.39 -5.04
C THR A 55 -6.42 -11.19 -5.29
N ILE A 56 -6.02 -9.92 -5.37
CA ILE A 56 -4.62 -9.51 -5.41
C ILE A 56 -4.43 -8.44 -4.34
N PHE A 57 -3.41 -8.60 -3.50
CA PHE A 57 -3.06 -7.62 -2.48
C PHE A 57 -1.57 -7.27 -2.60
N ILE A 58 -1.27 -5.99 -2.74
CA ILE A 58 0.10 -5.46 -2.71
C ILE A 58 0.32 -4.75 -1.39
N GLY A 59 1.28 -5.22 -0.60
CA GLY A 59 1.60 -4.65 0.72
C GLY A 59 3.05 -4.85 1.11
N GLY A 60 3.38 -4.63 2.38
CA GLY A 60 4.68 -4.99 2.95
C GLY A 60 5.33 -3.85 3.72
N GLY A 61 6.35 -3.24 3.14
CA GLY A 61 6.83 -1.94 3.59
C GLY A 61 5.80 -0.88 3.21
N THR A 62 5.93 -0.32 2.01
CA THR A 62 4.99 0.66 1.47
C THR A 62 5.03 0.58 -0.05
N PRO A 63 4.05 -0.08 -0.71
CA PRO A 63 3.98 -0.15 -2.16
C PRO A 63 4.03 1.23 -2.83
N THR A 64 3.38 2.23 -2.24
CA THR A 64 3.38 3.60 -2.74
C THR A 64 4.69 4.35 -2.53
N SER A 65 5.71 3.78 -1.90
CA SER A 65 7.07 4.36 -1.88
C SER A 65 7.78 4.23 -3.24
N LEU A 66 7.31 3.34 -4.11
CA LEU A 66 7.75 3.27 -5.50
C LEU A 66 7.43 4.59 -6.23
N SER A 67 8.29 4.98 -7.17
CA SER A 67 7.96 6.06 -8.10
C SER A 67 6.76 5.67 -8.97
N ALA A 68 6.06 6.63 -9.57
CA ALA A 68 4.93 6.33 -10.45
C ALA A 68 5.31 5.35 -11.59
N ALA A 69 6.47 5.56 -12.22
CA ALA A 69 6.99 4.67 -13.26
C ALA A 69 7.33 3.26 -12.74
N GLN A 70 7.85 3.14 -11.52
CA GLN A 70 8.12 1.84 -10.90
C GLN A 70 6.83 1.10 -10.51
N LEU A 71 5.83 1.85 -10.04
CA LEU A 71 4.51 1.35 -9.70
C LEU A 71 3.77 0.87 -10.96
N GLU A 72 3.80 1.65 -12.04
CA GLU A 72 3.26 1.29 -13.35
C GLU A 72 3.90 -0.01 -13.86
N ARG A 73 5.24 -0.08 -13.81
CA ARG A 73 5.97 -1.30 -14.19
C ARG A 73 5.56 -2.54 -13.39
N LEU A 74 5.37 -2.40 -12.08
CA LEU A 74 4.90 -3.48 -11.22
C LEU A 74 3.51 -3.96 -11.67
N LEU A 75 2.58 -3.01 -11.86
CA LEU A 75 1.19 -3.28 -12.23
C LEU A 75 1.09 -3.90 -13.64
N ASP A 76 1.89 -3.43 -14.60
CA ASP A 76 2.01 -4.04 -15.92
C ASP A 76 2.51 -5.48 -15.85
N SER A 77 3.44 -5.75 -14.93
CA SER A 77 3.97 -7.10 -14.72
C SER A 77 2.92 -8.01 -14.11
N ILE A 78 2.10 -7.50 -13.18
CA ILE A 78 0.94 -8.20 -12.62
C ILE A 78 -0.06 -8.54 -13.73
N HIS A 79 -0.42 -7.58 -14.59
CA HIS A 79 -1.35 -7.81 -15.70
C HIS A 79 -0.83 -8.84 -16.71
N ARG A 80 0.45 -8.75 -17.07
CA ARG A 80 1.08 -9.68 -18.02
C ARG A 80 1.18 -11.11 -17.47
N VAL A 81 1.55 -11.24 -16.20
CA VAL A 81 1.91 -12.53 -15.60
C VAL A 81 0.73 -13.17 -14.87
N LEU A 82 0.06 -12.44 -13.98
CA LEU A 82 -1.06 -12.94 -13.18
C LEU A 82 -2.39 -12.92 -13.94
N LYS A 83 -2.49 -12.09 -14.99
CA LYS A 83 -3.67 -11.95 -15.87
C LYS A 83 -4.98 -11.86 -15.08
N PRO A 84 -5.16 -10.81 -14.25
CA PRO A 84 -6.37 -10.65 -13.45
C PRO A 84 -7.61 -10.75 -14.33
N SER A 85 -8.55 -11.61 -13.94
CA SER A 85 -9.77 -11.82 -14.73
C SER A 85 -10.80 -10.71 -14.47
N GLU A 86 -11.76 -10.56 -15.36
CA GLU A 86 -12.95 -9.71 -15.16
C GLU A 86 -13.77 -10.07 -13.90
N SER A 87 -13.57 -11.29 -13.35
CA SER A 87 -14.24 -11.74 -12.13
C SER A 87 -13.39 -11.62 -10.86
N LEU A 88 -12.28 -10.88 -10.94
CA LEU A 88 -11.47 -10.55 -9.76
C LEU A 88 -12.35 -9.78 -8.75
N ALA A 89 -12.36 -10.25 -7.51
CA ALA A 89 -13.21 -9.69 -6.47
C ALA A 89 -12.60 -8.48 -5.78
N GLU A 90 -11.26 -8.41 -5.69
CA GLU A 90 -10.54 -7.29 -5.09
C GLU A 90 -9.11 -7.21 -5.65
N PHE A 91 -8.69 -5.98 -5.97
CA PHE A 91 -7.30 -5.62 -6.21
C PHE A 91 -6.92 -4.46 -5.29
N ALA A 92 -6.25 -4.80 -4.19
CA ALA A 92 -5.93 -3.87 -3.11
C ALA A 92 -4.45 -3.50 -3.07
N VAL A 93 -4.16 -2.24 -2.73
CA VAL A 93 -2.80 -1.73 -2.52
C VAL A 93 -2.71 -0.96 -1.21
N GLU A 94 -1.70 -1.27 -0.39
CA GLU A 94 -1.35 -0.45 0.77
C GLU A 94 -0.73 0.88 0.33
N ALA A 95 -1.19 1.96 0.96
CA ALA A 95 -0.73 3.32 0.71
C ALA A 95 -0.37 4.01 2.02
N ASN A 96 0.69 4.83 1.96
CA ASN A 96 1.03 5.77 3.02
C ASN A 96 0.53 7.17 2.60
N PRO A 97 -0.16 7.92 3.48
CA PRO A 97 -0.69 9.25 3.13
C PRO A 97 0.36 10.24 2.60
N ASP A 98 1.61 10.12 3.04
CA ASP A 98 2.73 10.97 2.61
C ASP A 98 3.13 10.77 1.14
N ASP A 99 2.94 9.55 0.62
CA ASP A 99 3.62 9.11 -0.61
C ASP A 99 2.66 9.03 -1.82
N LEU A 100 1.39 9.41 -1.63
CA LEU A 100 0.32 9.18 -2.61
C LEU A 100 0.02 10.41 -3.47
N SER A 101 0.82 10.61 -4.52
CA SER A 101 0.60 11.68 -5.52
C SER A 101 -0.59 11.38 -6.45
N ALA A 102 -1.09 12.41 -7.14
CA ALA A 102 -2.13 12.26 -8.16
C ALA A 102 -1.70 11.31 -9.29
N GLU A 103 -0.45 11.43 -9.74
CA GLU A 103 0.12 10.56 -10.77
C GLU A 103 0.11 9.07 -10.34
N LYS A 104 0.47 8.77 -9.09
CA LYS A 104 0.41 7.39 -8.57
C LYS A 104 -1.03 6.88 -8.49
N LEU A 105 -1.99 7.72 -8.12
CA LEU A 105 -3.42 7.37 -8.11
C LEU A 105 -3.93 7.05 -9.52
N ASP A 106 -3.54 7.85 -10.52
CA ASP A 106 -3.91 7.60 -11.91
C ASP A 106 -3.37 6.26 -12.40
N VAL A 107 -2.10 5.97 -12.09
CA VAL A 107 -1.44 4.68 -12.40
C VAL A 107 -2.17 3.50 -11.74
N LEU A 108 -2.49 3.61 -10.45
CA LEU A 108 -3.22 2.57 -9.72
C LEU A 108 -4.62 2.34 -10.31
N LYS A 109 -5.34 3.43 -10.60
CA LYS A 109 -6.70 3.35 -11.14
C LYS A 109 -6.73 2.76 -12.54
N ALA A 110 -5.79 3.17 -13.41
CA ALA A 110 -5.65 2.63 -14.76
C ALA A 110 -5.33 1.13 -14.74
N ALA A 111 -4.60 0.66 -13.73
CA ALA A 111 -4.32 -0.77 -13.53
C ALA A 111 -5.49 -1.57 -12.93
N GLY A 112 -6.63 -0.93 -12.63
CA GLY A 112 -7.80 -1.62 -12.07
C GLY A 112 -7.69 -1.91 -10.57
N VAL A 113 -6.81 -1.22 -9.83
CA VAL A 113 -6.84 -1.22 -8.36
C VAL A 113 -8.17 -0.58 -7.93
N ASP A 114 -8.92 -1.29 -7.10
CA ASP A 114 -10.24 -0.86 -6.63
C ASP A 114 -10.25 -0.52 -5.13
N ARG A 115 -9.30 -1.04 -4.36
CA ARG A 115 -9.17 -0.76 -2.93
C ARG A 115 -7.81 -0.19 -2.53
N LEU A 116 -7.83 0.83 -1.68
CA LEU A 116 -6.64 1.36 -1.01
C LEU A 116 -6.70 1.07 0.49
N SER A 117 -5.58 0.64 1.09
CA SER A 117 -5.44 0.53 2.55
C SER A 117 -4.47 1.59 3.05
N PHE A 118 -4.97 2.60 3.75
CA PHE A 118 -4.16 3.69 4.26
C PHE A 118 -3.67 3.37 5.66
N GLY A 119 -2.36 3.30 5.84
CA GLY A 119 -1.80 3.37 7.16
C GLY A 119 -2.05 4.77 7.73
N VAL A 120 -2.90 4.92 8.75
CA VAL A 120 -3.13 6.19 9.47
C VAL A 120 -2.59 6.11 10.89
N GLN A 121 -2.90 5.02 11.57
CA GLN A 121 -2.59 4.66 12.96
C GLN A 121 -3.32 5.50 14.01
N THR A 122 -3.31 6.82 13.88
CA THR A 122 -3.98 7.75 14.80
C THR A 122 -4.11 9.12 14.15
N PHE A 123 -5.12 9.90 14.51
CA PHE A 123 -5.28 11.29 14.05
C PHE A 123 -4.68 12.31 15.03
N GLU A 124 -3.92 11.84 16.01
CA GLU A 124 -3.24 12.66 17.01
C GLU A 124 -1.77 12.89 16.62
N ASP A 125 -1.44 14.09 16.15
CA ASP A 125 -0.11 14.44 15.61
C ASP A 125 1.04 14.15 16.59
N GLU A 126 0.82 14.40 17.89
CA GLU A 126 1.83 14.14 18.91
C GLU A 126 2.08 12.64 19.13
N LEU A 127 1.09 11.78 18.87
CA LEU A 127 1.28 10.33 18.89
C LEU A 127 1.95 9.86 17.60
N LEU A 128 1.61 10.43 16.44
CA LEU A 128 2.28 10.15 15.16
C LEU A 128 3.79 10.40 15.24
N LYS A 129 4.19 11.58 15.75
CA LYS A 129 5.60 11.92 15.95
C LYS A 129 6.32 10.92 16.86
N LYS A 130 5.69 10.51 17.98
CA LYS A 130 6.27 9.55 18.93
C LYS A 130 6.54 8.18 18.31
N ILE A 131 5.73 7.77 17.34
CA ILE A 131 5.87 6.46 16.68
C ILE A 131 6.72 6.54 15.40
N GLY A 132 7.33 7.70 15.13
CA GLY A 132 8.23 7.93 14.00
C GLY A 132 7.52 8.13 12.66
N ARG A 133 6.25 8.57 12.68
CA ARG A 133 5.52 8.99 11.49
C ARG A 133 5.86 10.44 11.13
N VAL A 134 5.83 10.74 9.83
CA VAL A 134 6.17 12.06 9.29
C VAL A 134 4.94 12.88 8.85
N HIS A 135 3.81 12.25 8.52
CA HIS A 135 2.53 12.96 8.32
C HIS A 135 1.93 13.49 9.61
N GLU A 136 1.06 14.47 9.43
CA GLU A 136 0.06 14.95 10.37
C GLU A 136 -1.36 14.54 9.92
N GLN A 137 -2.36 14.71 10.78
CA GLN A 137 -3.77 14.45 10.49
C GLN A 137 -4.22 15.12 9.18
N LYS A 138 -3.80 16.36 8.95
CA LYS A 138 -4.18 17.12 7.74
C LYS A 138 -3.74 16.42 6.45
N ASP A 139 -2.59 15.73 6.46
CA ASP A 139 -2.03 15.08 5.28
C ASP A 139 -2.84 13.82 4.95
N VAL A 140 -3.33 13.13 5.99
CA VAL A 140 -4.28 12.02 5.85
C VAL A 140 -5.56 12.48 5.17
N LEU A 141 -6.17 13.58 5.64
CA LEU A 141 -7.40 14.13 5.06
C LEU A 141 -7.19 14.54 3.60
N VAL A 142 -6.09 15.24 3.30
CA VAL A 142 -5.75 15.67 1.93
C VAL A 142 -5.56 14.47 1.00
N SER A 143 -4.82 13.45 1.44
CA SER A 143 -4.57 12.25 0.63
C SER A 143 -5.82 11.39 0.45
N PHE A 144 -6.70 11.33 1.47
CA PHE A 144 -8.00 10.67 1.36
C PHE A 144 -8.89 11.37 0.33
N GLU A 145 -9.03 12.69 0.40
CA GLU A 145 -9.79 13.48 -0.58
C GLU A 145 -9.21 13.33 -2.00
N ARG A 146 -7.87 13.30 -2.12
CA ARG A 146 -7.22 13.05 -3.41
C ARG A 146 -7.60 11.68 -3.98
N ALA A 147 -7.57 10.63 -3.15
CA ALA A 147 -7.97 9.28 -3.56
C ALA A 147 -9.46 9.20 -3.94
N ARG A 148 -10.34 9.86 -3.19
CA ARG A 148 -11.77 9.98 -3.52
C ARG A 148 -11.98 10.67 -4.87
N ASN A 149 -11.31 11.80 -5.09
CA ASN A 149 -11.39 12.53 -6.36
C ASN A 149 -10.82 11.73 -7.55
N ALA A 150 -9.88 10.82 -7.32
CA ALA A 150 -9.39 9.86 -8.32
C ALA A 150 -10.34 8.66 -8.54
N GLY A 151 -11.48 8.61 -7.84
CA GLY A 151 -12.51 7.58 -8.02
C GLY A 151 -12.27 6.29 -7.23
N PHE A 152 -11.54 6.35 -6.12
CA PHE A 152 -11.44 5.23 -5.18
C PHE A 152 -12.57 5.28 -4.16
N ASP A 153 -13.53 4.35 -4.27
CA ASP A 153 -14.67 4.27 -3.35
C ASP A 153 -14.41 3.39 -2.14
N ASN A 154 -13.53 2.39 -2.31
CA ASN A 154 -13.15 1.42 -1.27
C ASN A 154 -11.79 1.83 -0.67
N ILE A 155 -11.84 2.54 0.45
CA ILE A 155 -10.65 2.98 1.17
C ILE A 155 -10.78 2.51 2.62
N SER A 156 -9.82 1.72 3.10
CA SER A 156 -9.69 1.40 4.52
C SER A 156 -8.65 2.30 5.18
N LEU A 157 -8.88 2.65 6.43
CA LEU A 157 -7.91 3.36 7.27
C LEU A 157 -7.48 2.42 8.40
N ASP A 158 -6.20 2.14 8.49
CA ASP A 158 -5.63 1.31 9.54
C ASP A 158 -5.40 2.18 10.78
N LEU A 159 -5.99 1.80 11.92
CA LEU A 159 -5.83 2.50 13.20
C LEU A 159 -5.16 1.59 14.24
N MET A 160 -4.36 2.18 15.12
CA MET A 160 -3.64 1.46 16.18
C MET A 160 -4.12 1.88 17.56
N PHE A 161 -4.37 0.86 18.38
CA PHE A 161 -4.64 0.99 19.81
C PHE A 161 -3.42 0.59 20.63
N GLY A 162 -3.17 1.29 21.74
CA GLY A 162 -2.07 1.03 22.66
C GLY A 162 -0.76 1.72 22.29
N LEU A 163 -0.79 2.84 21.55
CA LEU A 163 0.42 3.59 21.22
C LEU A 163 1.07 4.20 22.50
N PRO A 164 2.39 4.46 22.50
CA PRO A 164 3.08 5.05 23.64
C PRO A 164 2.47 6.39 24.10
N GLY A 165 1.82 6.38 25.27
CA GLY A 165 1.12 7.55 25.83
C GLY A 165 -0.26 7.83 25.21
N GLN A 166 -0.83 6.91 24.44
CA GLN A 166 -2.20 7.00 23.97
C GLN A 166 -3.18 6.79 25.13
N THR A 167 -4.19 7.66 25.20
CA THR A 167 -5.30 7.52 26.14
C THR A 167 -6.52 6.95 25.42
N ILE A 168 -7.51 6.47 26.17
CA ILE A 168 -8.80 6.09 25.57
C ILE A 168 -9.45 7.28 24.84
N GLY A 169 -9.28 8.50 25.35
CA GLY A 169 -9.79 9.72 24.71
C GLY A 169 -9.16 9.97 23.33
N HIS A 170 -7.84 9.75 23.18
CA HIS A 170 -7.15 9.85 21.89
C HIS A 170 -7.69 8.83 20.88
N PHE A 171 -7.91 7.58 21.31
CA PHE A 171 -8.42 6.55 20.42
C PHE A 171 -9.88 6.82 20.02
N ALA A 172 -10.73 7.27 20.95
CA ALA A 172 -12.10 7.67 20.66
C ALA A 172 -12.16 8.84 19.66
N SER A 173 -11.35 9.88 19.88
CA SER A 173 -11.18 11.02 18.95
C SER A 173 -10.82 10.56 17.54
N SER A 174 -9.93 9.57 17.41
CA SER A 174 -9.55 9.01 16.12
C SER A 174 -10.66 8.20 15.43
N LEU A 175 -11.61 7.63 16.18
CA LEU A 175 -12.77 6.93 15.61
C LEU A 175 -13.88 7.89 15.17
N ASP A 176 -13.95 9.07 15.79
CA ASP A 176 -14.96 10.10 15.49
C ASP A 176 -14.52 11.08 14.38
N THR A 177 -13.27 10.95 13.89
CA THR A 177 -12.71 11.77 12.78
C THR A 177 -13.18 11.26 11.43
#